data_AF-A0A4P9YS56-F1
#
_entry.id   AF-A0A4P9YS56-F1
#
_cell.length_a   1.000
_cell.length_b   1.000
_cell.length_c   1.000
_cell.angle_alpha   90.00
_cell.angle_beta   90.00
_cell.angle_gamma   90.00
#
_symmetry.space_group_name_H-M   'P 1'
#
loop_
_entity.id
_entity.type
_entity.pdbx_description
1 polymer ?
#
loop_
_entity_poly.entity_id
_entity_poly.type
_entity_poly.pdbx_seq_one_letter_code
_entity_poly.pdbx_strand_id
1 'polypeptide(L)'
;MLPGRITDGQRLDRKRHLGNDIILIIFQEDPQSGAFQLSSIRSKQNHIICFVSPKNDGFELLLAPRKEVPYFTPDLPEPAVIGTDGISRDFLLHKLINGERASYKAPIFASKITRTRSVLLYDVIDRYI
;
A
#
# COMPACT_ATOMS: atom_id res chain seq x y z
N MET A 1 -7.55 14.88 3.59
CA MET A 1 -7.93 15.09 2.17
C MET A 1 -6.81 15.86 1.49
N LEU A 2 -6.34 15.39 0.33
CA LEU A 2 -5.32 16.10 -0.45
C LEU A 2 -5.97 17.30 -1.18
N PRO A 3 -5.33 18.48 -1.22
CA PRO A 3 -5.87 19.65 -1.90
C PRO A 3 -6.10 19.37 -3.39
N GLY A 4 -7.23 19.82 -3.93
CA GLY A 4 -7.51 19.77 -5.35
C GLY A 4 -7.59 21.17 -5.93
N ARG A 5 -6.62 21.55 -6.79
CA ARG A 5 -6.84 22.69 -7.69
C ARG A 5 -7.75 22.24 -8.83
N ILE A 6 -8.82 22.99 -9.04
CA ILE A 6 -9.87 22.73 -10.04
C ILE A 6 -9.33 22.85 -11.48
N THR A 7 -8.22 23.56 -11.65
CA THR A 7 -7.61 23.86 -12.96
C THR A 7 -6.66 22.80 -13.51
N ASP A 8 -6.38 21.74 -12.77
CA ASP A 8 -5.41 20.73 -13.21
C ASP A 8 -6.14 19.47 -13.68
N GLY A 9 -6.44 19.41 -14.98
CA GLY A 9 -7.14 18.29 -15.63
C GLY A 9 -6.45 16.93 -15.45
N GLN A 10 -5.16 16.93 -15.09
CA GLN A 10 -4.42 15.71 -14.76
C GLN A 10 -4.31 15.42 -13.25
N ARG A 11 -4.77 16.33 -12.37
CA ARG A 11 -4.65 16.24 -10.90
C ARG A 11 -3.24 15.79 -10.48
N LEU A 12 -2.21 16.45 -11.02
CA LEU A 12 -0.82 16.02 -10.94
C LEU A 12 -0.32 15.93 -9.50
N ASP A 13 -0.77 16.82 -8.62
CA ASP A 13 -0.42 16.81 -7.19
C ASP A 13 -0.95 15.55 -6.48
N ARG A 14 -2.20 15.13 -6.76
CA ARG A 14 -2.73 13.85 -6.24
C ARG A 14 -1.98 12.67 -6.83
N LYS A 15 -1.63 12.71 -8.12
CA LYS A 15 -0.83 11.66 -8.78
C LYS A 15 0.61 11.57 -8.24
N ARG A 16 1.22 12.67 -7.79
CA ARG A 16 2.56 12.66 -7.17
C ARG A 16 2.57 11.96 -5.81
N HIS A 17 1.53 12.17 -4.99
CA HIS A 17 1.42 11.49 -3.69
C HIS A 17 1.05 10.01 -3.86
N LEU A 18 -0.02 9.72 -4.61
CA LEU A 18 -0.47 8.34 -4.89
C LEU A 18 0.53 7.51 -5.71
N GLY A 19 1.52 8.17 -6.31
CA GLY A 19 2.56 7.55 -7.12
C GLY A 19 3.81 7.15 -6.33
N ASN A 20 4.00 7.64 -5.11
CA ASN A 20 5.19 7.36 -4.29
C ASN A 20 4.87 6.51 -3.05
N ASP A 21 3.61 6.20 -2.81
CA ASP A 21 3.23 5.28 -1.75
C ASP A 21 3.53 3.83 -2.15
N ILE A 22 3.70 2.97 -1.14
CA ILE A 22 3.89 1.52 -1.33
C ILE A 22 2.52 0.83 -1.36
N ILE A 23 1.61 1.29 -0.51
CA ILE A 23 0.26 0.76 -0.36
C ILE A 23 -0.73 1.84 -0.74
N LEU A 24 -1.66 1.47 -1.62
CA LEU A 24 -2.79 2.31 -1.96
C LEU A 24 -4.09 1.70 -1.45
N ILE A 25 -4.84 2.46 -0.67
CA ILE A 25 -6.20 2.10 -0.25
C ILE A 25 -7.20 2.77 -1.20
N ILE A 26 -8.06 1.98 -1.83
CA ILE A 26 -9.10 2.44 -2.75
C ILE A 26 -10.45 2.11 -2.14
N PHE A 27 -11.19 3.15 -1.75
CA PHE A 27 -12.57 3.00 -1.33
C PHE A 27 -13.48 2.95 -2.56
N GLN A 28 -14.24 1.88 -2.71
CA GLN A 28 -15.19 1.67 -3.81
C GLN A 28 -16.61 1.75 -3.24
N GLU A 29 -17.33 2.82 -3.56
CA GLU A 29 -18.73 3.00 -3.13
C GLU A 29 -19.68 2.00 -3.78
N ASP A 30 -19.43 1.63 -5.04
CA ASP A 30 -20.19 0.62 -5.77
C ASP A 30 -19.24 -0.46 -6.32
N PRO A 31 -19.35 -1.73 -5.85
CA PRO A 31 -18.60 -2.86 -6.38
C PRO A 31 -18.81 -3.10 -7.88
N GLN A 32 -19.94 -2.66 -8.44
CA GLN A 32 -20.32 -2.83 -9.85
C GLN A 32 -19.91 -1.65 -10.74
N SER A 33 -19.42 -0.54 -10.17
CA SER A 33 -19.03 0.68 -10.91
C SER A 33 -17.75 0.54 -11.76
N GLY A 34 -17.36 -0.69 -12.10
CA GLY A 34 -16.19 -1.02 -12.90
C GLY A 34 -15.00 -1.35 -12.02
N ALA A 35 -14.43 -2.53 -12.24
CA ALA A 35 -13.18 -2.94 -11.62
C ALA A 35 -12.12 -1.87 -11.90
N PHE A 36 -11.65 -1.21 -10.85
CA PHE A 36 -10.56 -0.24 -10.96
C PHE A 36 -9.39 -0.92 -11.67
N GLN A 37 -9.09 -0.49 -12.88
CA GLN A 37 -8.05 -1.14 -13.67
C GLN A 37 -6.69 -0.82 -13.06
N LEU A 38 -6.03 -1.85 -12.50
CA LEU A 38 -4.67 -1.76 -11.95
C LEU A 38 -3.68 -1.13 -12.95
N SER A 39 -3.94 -1.27 -14.26
CA SER A 39 -3.16 -0.66 -15.36
C SER A 39 -3.18 0.87 -15.38
N SER A 40 -4.16 1.51 -14.74
CA SER A 40 -4.24 2.97 -14.59
C SER A 40 -3.19 3.52 -13.62
N ILE A 41 -2.69 2.67 -12.70
CA ILE A 41 -1.64 3.02 -11.76
C ILE A 41 -0.28 2.61 -12.34
N ARG A 42 0.39 3.56 -13.01
CA ARG A 42 1.73 3.35 -13.57
C ARG A 42 2.88 3.57 -12.57
N SER A 43 2.58 3.67 -11.27
CA SER A 43 3.62 3.86 -10.27
C SER A 43 4.54 2.65 -10.16
N LYS A 44 5.85 2.90 -10.09
CA LYS A 44 6.86 1.90 -9.76
C LYS A 44 6.93 1.59 -8.26
N GLN A 45 6.31 2.42 -7.41
CA GLN A 45 6.38 2.32 -5.95
C GLN A 45 5.17 1.60 -5.36
N ASN A 46 3.99 1.67 -5.99
CA ASN A 46 2.81 0.93 -5.54
C ASN A 46 2.99 -0.59 -5.71
N HIS A 47 3.04 -1.31 -4.59
CA HIS A 47 3.23 -2.76 -4.54
C HIS A 47 2.05 -3.51 -3.96
N ILE A 48 1.17 -2.84 -3.19
CA ILE A 48 -0.06 -3.43 -2.68
C ILE A 48 -1.20 -2.45 -2.93
N ILE A 49 -2.30 -2.95 -3.48
CA ILE A 49 -3.54 -2.19 -3.59
C ILE A 49 -4.58 -2.89 -2.73
N CYS A 50 -5.19 -2.14 -1.81
CA CYS A 50 -6.24 -2.61 -0.92
C CYS A 50 -7.55 -1.93 -1.35
N PHE A 51 -8.48 -2.71 -1.89
CA PHE A 51 -9.84 -2.26 -2.14
C PHE A 51 -10.67 -2.45 -0.89
N VAL A 52 -11.50 -1.44 -0.61
CA VAL A 52 -12.43 -1.42 0.52
C VAL A 52 -13.79 -1.04 -0.04
N SER A 53 -14.76 -1.93 0.08
CA SER A 53 -16.15 -1.67 -0.35
C SER A 53 -17.10 -1.86 0.84
N PRO A 54 -18.19 -1.07 0.93
CA PRO A 54 -19.21 -1.28 1.95
C PRO A 54 -19.92 -2.62 1.70
N LYS A 55 -20.08 -3.43 2.76
CA LYS A 55 -20.82 -4.70 2.71
C LYS A 55 -21.54 -4.93 4.02
N ASN A 56 -22.88 -4.93 3.97
CA ASN A 56 -23.75 -4.96 5.16
C ASN A 56 -23.35 -3.86 6.15
N ASP A 57 -23.18 -4.20 7.43
CA ASP A 57 -22.74 -3.29 8.51
C ASP A 57 -21.21 -3.14 8.61
N GLY A 58 -20.45 -3.54 7.58
CA GLY A 58 -18.99 -3.54 7.59
C GLY A 58 -18.37 -3.20 6.23
N PHE A 59 -17.10 -3.59 6.09
CA PHE A 59 -16.32 -3.36 4.88
C PHE A 59 -15.69 -4.65 4.37
N GLU A 60 -15.89 -4.95 3.09
CA GLU A 60 -15.20 -6.02 2.39
C GLU A 60 -13.83 -5.53 1.91
N LEU A 61 -12.81 -6.36 2.14
CA LEU A 61 -11.42 -6.09 1.80
C LEU A 61 -10.97 -7.02 0.68
N LEU A 62 -10.36 -6.43 -0.36
CA LEU A 62 -9.63 -7.17 -1.38
C LEU A 62 -8.21 -6.62 -1.48
N LEU A 63 -7.23 -7.42 -1.10
CA LEU A 63 -5.81 -7.07 -1.28
C LEU A 63 -5.27 -7.69 -2.57
N ALA A 64 -4.66 -6.83 -3.39
CA ALA A 64 -3.95 -7.17 -4.60
C ALA A 64 -2.47 -6.79 -4.46
N PRO A 65 -1.65 -7.61 -3.77
CA PRO A 65 -0.20 -7.43 -3.78
C PRO A 65 0.37 -7.79 -5.17
N ARG A 66 1.46 -7.13 -5.56
CA ARG A 66 2.24 -7.56 -6.73
C ARG A 66 2.92 -8.90 -6.45
N LYS A 67 3.27 -9.62 -7.52
CA LYS A 67 3.90 -10.94 -7.45
C LYS A 67 5.24 -10.95 -6.70
N GLU A 68 5.97 -9.83 -6.70
CA GLU A 68 7.26 -9.72 -6.02
C GLU A 68 7.15 -9.49 -4.51
N VAL A 69 5.94 -9.22 -4.00
CA VAL A 69 5.69 -9.04 -2.57
C VAL A 69 5.46 -10.42 -1.93
N PRO A 70 6.29 -10.83 -0.97
CA PRO A 70 6.06 -12.07 -0.24
C PRO A 70 4.75 -12.02 0.56
N TYR A 71 4.21 -13.19 0.87
CA TYR A 71 3.06 -13.30 1.75
C TYR A 71 3.31 -12.65 3.13
N PHE A 72 2.25 -12.09 3.73
CA PHE A 72 2.29 -11.37 5.00
C PHE A 72 1.03 -11.60 5.83
N THR A 73 1.22 -11.73 7.14
CA THR A 73 0.18 -11.96 8.15
C THR A 73 -0.36 -10.64 8.71
N PRO A 74 -1.50 -10.64 9.41
CA PRO A 74 -2.45 -11.76 9.65
C PRO A 74 -3.19 -12.15 8.38
N ASP A 75 -3.77 -13.34 8.31
CA ASP A 75 -4.68 -13.69 7.21
C ASP A 75 -5.93 -12.81 7.22
N LEU A 76 -6.51 -12.60 6.04
CA LEU A 76 -7.83 -11.99 5.96
C LEU A 76 -8.86 -12.95 6.58
N PRO A 77 -9.91 -12.43 7.24
CA PRO A 77 -10.99 -13.27 7.70
C PRO A 77 -11.68 -13.96 6.51
N GLU A 78 -12.36 -15.07 6.77
CA GLU A 78 -13.23 -15.74 5.81
C GLU A 78 -14.68 -15.65 6.31
N PRO A 79 -15.56 -14.83 5.70
CA PRO A 79 -15.32 -13.97 4.53
C PRO A 79 -14.46 -12.74 4.86
N ALA A 80 -13.83 -12.12 3.85
CA ALA A 80 -12.91 -10.99 3.98
C ALA A 80 -13.61 -9.66 4.33
N VAL A 81 -14.45 -9.68 5.35
CA VAL A 81 -15.27 -8.57 5.82
C VAL A 81 -14.82 -8.20 7.24
N ILE A 82 -14.57 -6.91 7.45
CA ILE A 82 -14.25 -6.33 8.76
C ILE A 82 -15.39 -5.43 9.23
N GLY A 83 -15.53 -5.26 10.54
CA GLY A 83 -16.50 -4.35 11.14
C GLY A 83 -16.08 -2.89 11.09
N THR A 84 -16.88 -2.03 11.73
CA THR A 84 -16.63 -0.58 11.85
C THR A 84 -16.00 -0.20 13.19
N ASP A 85 -15.71 -1.18 14.03
CA ASP A 85 -15.17 -1.01 15.38
C ASP A 85 -13.64 -0.78 15.39
N GLY A 86 -13.12 -0.41 16.56
CA GLY A 86 -11.69 -0.13 16.74
C GLY A 86 -10.78 -1.35 16.47
N ILE A 87 -11.24 -2.57 16.76
CA ILE A 87 -10.47 -3.79 16.54
C ILE A 87 -10.34 -4.05 15.04
N SER A 88 -11.43 -3.88 14.29
CA SER A 88 -11.43 -3.97 12.82
C SER A 88 -10.49 -2.97 12.17
N ARG A 89 -10.46 -1.73 12.67
CA ARG A 89 -9.50 -0.70 12.23
C ARG A 89 -8.06 -1.13 12.51
N ASP A 90 -7.78 -1.57 13.73
CA ASP A 90 -6.42 -1.94 14.14
C ASP A 90 -5.93 -3.19 13.40
N PHE A 91 -6.82 -4.14 13.11
CA PHE A 91 -6.55 -5.28 12.23
C PHE A 91 -6.13 -4.83 10.82
N LEU A 92 -6.90 -3.94 10.19
CA LEU A 92 -6.57 -3.42 8.85
C LEU A 92 -5.22 -2.72 8.86
N LEU A 93 -4.97 -1.83 9.83
CA LEU A 93 -3.69 -1.12 9.95
C LEU A 93 -2.53 -2.10 10.13
N HIS A 94 -2.69 -3.11 10.99
CA HIS A 94 -1.67 -4.12 11.23
C HIS A 94 -1.38 -4.93 9.96
N LYS A 95 -2.42 -5.33 9.21
CA LYS A 95 -2.29 -6.03 7.92
C LYS A 95 -1.53 -5.18 6.89
N LEU A 96 -1.86 -3.89 6.76
CA LEU A 96 -1.20 -3.00 5.80
C LEU A 96 0.26 -2.73 6.19
N ILE A 97 0.57 -2.47 7.47
CA ILE A 97 1.95 -2.28 7.93
C ILE A 97 2.82 -3.51 7.64
N ASN A 98 2.30 -4.71 7.89
CA ASN A 98 3.01 -5.94 7.56
C ASN A 98 3.17 -6.13 6.04
N GLY A 99 2.18 -5.74 5.25
CA GLY A 99 2.28 -5.69 3.80
C GLY A 99 3.38 -4.74 3.30
N GLU A 100 3.51 -3.57 3.91
CA GLU A 100 4.55 -2.59 3.55
C GLU A 100 5.94 -3.17 3.84
N ARG A 101 6.12 -3.75 5.03
CA ARG A 101 7.36 -4.44 5.41
C ARG A 101 7.70 -5.60 4.47
N ALA A 102 6.70 -6.38 4.06
CA ALA A 102 6.90 -7.44 3.08
C ALA A 102 7.33 -6.87 1.73
N SER A 103 6.79 -5.72 1.34
CA SER A 103 7.12 -5.05 0.08
C SER A 103 8.59 -4.66 0.01
N TYR A 104 9.26 -4.34 1.12
CA TYR A 104 10.71 -4.05 1.14
C TYR A 104 11.59 -5.20 0.64
N LYS A 105 11.08 -6.45 0.63
CA LYS A 105 11.77 -7.61 0.06
C LYS A 105 11.68 -7.66 -1.46
N ALA A 106 10.80 -6.87 -2.09
CA ALA A 106 10.72 -6.78 -3.55
C ALA A 106 12.03 -6.17 -4.12
N PRO A 107 12.52 -6.64 -5.28
CA PRO A 107 13.84 -6.28 -5.80
C PRO A 107 14.12 -4.77 -5.93
N ILE A 108 13.08 -3.99 -6.28
CA ILE A 108 13.18 -2.54 -6.45
C ILE A 108 13.46 -1.79 -5.14
N PHE A 109 13.08 -2.36 -3.99
CA PHE A 109 13.35 -1.81 -2.67
C PHE A 109 14.55 -2.48 -2.02
N ALA A 110 14.65 -3.80 -2.09
CA ALA A 110 15.72 -4.57 -1.45
C ALA A 110 17.12 -4.10 -1.90
N SER A 111 17.28 -3.82 -3.21
CA SER A 111 18.54 -3.31 -3.77
C SER A 111 18.92 -1.94 -3.20
N LYS A 112 17.95 -1.01 -3.11
CA LYS A 112 18.16 0.33 -2.55
C LYS A 112 18.48 0.27 -1.07
N ILE A 113 17.71 -0.50 -0.30
CA ILE A 113 17.90 -0.70 1.13
C ILE A 113 19.28 -1.30 1.43
N THR A 114 19.66 -2.34 0.68
CA THR A 114 20.97 -2.98 0.85
C THR A 114 22.11 -2.00 0.59
N ARG A 115 22.02 -1.22 -0.50
CA ARG A 115 23.02 -0.20 -0.82
C ARG A 115 23.16 0.85 0.28
N THR A 116 22.04 1.40 0.76
CA THR A 116 22.05 2.39 1.85
C THR A 116 22.61 1.79 3.14
N ARG A 117 22.24 0.55 3.47
CA ARG A 117 22.79 -0.16 4.63
C ARG A 117 24.30 -0.28 4.56
N SER A 118 24.85 -0.67 3.41
CA SER A 118 26.30 -0.78 3.23
C SER A 118 27.00 0.56 3.43
N VAL A 119 26.47 1.65 2.84
CA VAL A 119 27.05 2.99 3.00
C VAL A 119 27.07 3.42 4.47
N LEU A 120 25.96 3.23 5.19
CA LEU A 120 25.87 3.58 6.60
C LEU A 120 26.83 2.76 7.46
N LEU A 121 26.99 1.47 7.17
CA LEU A 121 27.93 0.61 7.89
C LEU A 121 29.39 1.04 7.63
N TYR A 122 29.74 1.40 6.39
CA TYR A 122 31.08 1.92 6.09
C TYR A 122 31.37 3.25 6.80
N ASP A 123 30.41 4.17 6.87
CA ASP A 123 30.57 5.44 7.63
C ASP A 123 30.78 5.18 9.13
N VAL A 124 30.12 4.17 9.71
CA VAL A 124 30.36 3.77 11.10
C VAL A 124 31.76 3.18 11.28
N ILE A 125 32.22 2.34 10.36
CA ILE A 125 33.57 1.76 10.40
C ILE A 125 34.60 2.89 10.33
N ASP A 126 34.52 3.76 9.33
CA ASP A 126 35.47 4.86 9.12
C ASP A 126 35.56 5.83 10.33
N ARG A 127 34.46 6.00 11.07
CA ARG A 127 34.43 6.90 12.24
C ARG A 127 34.93 6.29 13.54
N TYR A 128 34.82 4.97 13.71
CA TYR A 128 34.98 4.33 15.03
C TYR A 128 35.93 3.14 15.05
N ILE A 129 36.44 2.69 13.90
CA ILE A 129 37.40 1.58 13.76
C ILE A 129 38.60 2.10 12.99
#